data_AF-A0A8B8C564-F1
#
_entry.id   AF-A0A8B8C564-F1
#
_cell.length_a   1.000
_cell.length_b   1.000
_cell.length_c   1.000
_cell.angle_alpha   90.00
_cell.angle_beta   90.00
_cell.angle_gamma   90.00
#
_symmetry.space_group_name_H-M   'P 1'
#
loop_
_entity.id
_entity.type
_entity.pdbx_description
1 polymer ?
#
loop_
_entity_poly.entity_id
_entity_poly.type
_entity_poly.pdbx_seq_one_letter_code
_entity_poly.pdbx_strand_id
1 'polypeptide(L)'
;MKAFLVIFCCGLIQLVTGSCKHLPKEEENTNLSKTYLPKGFLSMLQGCKYKGKEIESGQLELFPEECGFCSCSPEGDLMCCSMLEEIDRSTVPEDCTVKQEGCKQRVVLKADETKPCIAEVAVVGRK
;
A
#
# COMPACT_ATOMS: atom_id res chain seq x y z
N MET A 1 28.38 -9.41 0.70
CA MET A 1 28.68 -7.97 0.72
C MET A 1 27.38 -7.23 0.44
N LYS A 2 26.70 -6.74 1.48
CA LYS A 2 25.41 -6.03 1.33
C LYS A 2 25.71 -4.54 1.36
N ALA A 3 25.64 -3.89 0.21
CA ALA A 3 25.69 -2.45 0.11
C ALA A 3 24.31 -1.90 0.46
N PHE A 4 24.17 -1.39 1.68
CA PHE A 4 23.04 -0.57 2.10
C PHE A 4 23.37 0.87 1.72
N LEU A 5 22.83 1.33 0.60
CA LEU A 5 22.90 2.73 0.19
C LEU A 5 21.74 3.45 0.88
N VAL A 6 22.03 4.00 2.06
CA VAL A 6 21.12 4.79 2.88
C VAL A 6 21.44 6.26 2.65
N ILE A 7 20.53 7.00 2.01
CA ILE A 7 20.53 8.47 2.09
C ILE A 7 19.13 8.95 2.46
N PHE A 8 19.01 9.27 3.75
CA PHE A 8 18.27 10.36 4.39
C PHE A 8 17.04 10.95 3.67
N CYS A 9 15.86 10.77 4.29
CA CYS A 9 15.15 11.90 4.92
C CYS A 9 14.05 11.42 5.88
N CYS A 10 14.10 11.96 7.11
CA CYS A 10 13.04 12.07 8.11
C CYS A 10 12.30 10.81 8.62
N GLY A 11 12.76 10.35 9.79
CA GLY A 11 11.94 10.15 11.00
C GLY A 11 10.72 9.23 10.89
N LEU A 12 10.83 8.03 11.48
CA LEU A 12 9.86 6.93 11.54
C LEU A 12 9.81 6.07 10.27
N ILE A 13 10.83 5.24 10.09
CA ILE A 13 10.67 4.01 9.30
C ILE A 13 9.78 3.07 10.14
N GLN A 14 8.46 3.29 10.09
CA GLN A 14 7.56 2.15 10.21
C GLN A 14 7.88 1.32 8.96
N LEU A 15 8.51 0.16 9.14
CA LEU A 15 8.62 -0.83 8.08
C LEU A 15 7.20 -1.09 7.60
N VAL A 16 6.82 -0.51 6.46
CA VAL A 16 5.60 -0.91 5.79
C VAL A 16 5.92 -2.28 5.22
N THR A 17 5.56 -3.32 5.96
CA THR A 17 5.67 -4.76 5.63
C THR A 17 4.70 -5.16 4.50
N GLY A 18 4.40 -4.20 3.62
CA GLY A 18 3.36 -4.22 2.64
C GLY A 18 3.87 -4.44 1.22
N SER A 19 3.14 -5.20 0.40
CA SER A 19 3.42 -5.27 -1.04
C SER A 19 2.93 -4.00 -1.74
N CYS A 20 3.85 -3.29 -2.39
CA CYS A 20 3.54 -2.12 -3.21
C CYS A 20 3.44 -2.48 -4.69
N LYS A 21 2.49 -1.86 -5.38
CA LYS A 21 2.29 -1.97 -6.83
C LYS A 21 2.42 -0.59 -7.46
N HIS A 22 3.23 -0.51 -8.50
CA HIS A 22 3.30 0.63 -9.38
C HIS A 22 2.17 0.52 -10.41
N LEU A 23 1.31 1.52 -10.45
CA LEU A 23 0.25 1.67 -11.44
C LEU A 23 0.70 2.81 -12.36
N PRO A 24 1.19 2.48 -13.59
CA PRO A 24 1.56 3.51 -14.53
C PRO A 24 0.31 4.31 -14.88
N LYS A 25 0.51 5.60 -15.13
CA LYS A 25 -0.54 6.51 -15.56
C LYS A 25 -1.38 5.90 -16.69
N GLU A 26 -2.70 5.86 -16.52
CA GLU A 26 -3.62 5.45 -17.57
C GLU A 26 -3.48 6.46 -18.73
N GLU A 27 -3.15 5.98 -19.95
CA GLU A 27 -3.07 6.84 -21.13
C GLU A 27 -4.48 7.37 -21.44
N GLU A 28 -4.76 8.57 -20.94
CA GLU A 28 -5.95 9.32 -21.34
C GLU A 28 -5.82 9.60 -22.84
N ASN A 29 -6.66 8.95 -23.65
CA ASN A 29 -6.73 9.12 -25.10
C ASN A 29 -7.30 10.51 -25.42
N THR A 30 -6.51 11.54 -25.15
CA THR A 30 -6.89 12.93 -25.25
C THR A 30 -6.56 13.44 -26.63
N ASN A 31 -7.58 13.49 -27.49
CA ASN A 31 -7.70 14.52 -28.51
C ASN A 31 -7.95 15.88 -27.83
N LEU A 32 -7.05 16.31 -26.93
CA LEU A 32 -7.14 17.60 -26.24
C LEU A 32 -6.22 18.58 -26.97
N SER A 33 -6.84 19.64 -27.50
CA SER A 33 -6.21 20.65 -28.32
C SER A 33 -4.91 21.16 -27.69
N LYS A 34 -3.81 21.00 -28.44
CA LYS A 34 -2.47 21.50 -28.10
C LYS A 34 -2.48 23.03 -27.98
N THR A 35 -2.77 23.54 -26.78
CA THR A 35 -2.54 24.94 -26.43
C THR A 35 -1.32 25.02 -25.53
N TYR A 36 -0.18 25.35 -26.14
CA TYR A 36 1.03 26.01 -25.60
C TYR A 36 1.29 26.02 -24.08
N LEU A 37 1.28 24.87 -23.42
CA LEU A 37 1.85 24.71 -22.07
C LEU A 37 3.06 23.76 -22.15
N PRO A 38 4.21 24.12 -21.55
CA PRO A 38 5.38 23.24 -21.56
C PRO A 38 5.01 21.93 -20.87
N LYS A 39 5.41 20.80 -21.47
CA LYS A 39 5.06 19.45 -20.99
C LYS A 39 5.35 19.23 -19.50
N GLY A 40 6.34 19.93 -18.93
CA GLY A 40 6.67 19.86 -17.50
C GLY A 40 5.72 20.63 -16.57
N PHE A 41 4.95 21.61 -17.06
CA PHE A 41 3.99 22.36 -16.23
C PHE A 41 2.61 21.68 -16.20
N LEU A 42 2.26 20.94 -17.25
CA LEU A 42 1.04 20.11 -17.27
C LEU A 42 1.15 18.88 -16.37
N SER A 43 2.35 18.30 -16.17
CA SER A 43 2.51 17.13 -15.29
C SER A 43 2.28 17.47 -13.82
N MET A 44 2.72 18.66 -13.37
CA MET A 44 2.52 19.14 -12.00
C MET A 44 1.05 19.39 -11.63
N LEU A 45 0.19 19.63 -12.63
CA LEU A 45 -1.25 19.80 -12.47
C LEU A 45 -2.03 18.49 -12.67
N GLN A 46 -1.38 17.40 -13.08
CA GLN A 46 -2.01 16.11 -13.26
C GLN A 46 -2.00 15.34 -11.94
N GLY A 47 -3.06 15.53 -11.16
CA GLY A 47 -3.40 14.59 -10.10
C GLY A 47 -3.68 13.19 -10.66
N CYS A 48 -3.62 12.19 -9.79
CA CYS A 48 -3.93 10.82 -10.14
C CYS A 48 -5.40 10.54 -9.85
N LYS A 49 -6.06 9.76 -10.71
CA LYS A 49 -7.39 9.23 -10.42
C LYS A 49 -7.29 7.77 -10.03
N TYR A 50 -7.76 7.44 -8.83
CA TYR A 50 -7.79 6.06 -8.35
C TYR A 50 -9.12 5.76 -7.69
N LYS A 51 -9.83 4.76 -8.22
CA LYS A 51 -11.13 4.28 -7.69
C LYS A 51 -12.14 5.40 -7.43
N GLY A 52 -12.20 6.36 -8.35
CA GLY A 52 -13.12 7.49 -8.28
C GLY A 52 -12.68 8.64 -7.37
N LYS A 53 -11.55 8.53 -6.68
CA LYS A 53 -10.89 9.64 -5.98
C LYS A 53 -9.86 10.31 -6.87
N GLU A 54 -9.76 11.63 -6.75
CA GLU A 54 -8.66 12.43 -7.27
C GLU A 54 -7.64 12.63 -6.15
N ILE A 55 -6.39 12.32 -6.43
CA ILE A 55 -5.26 12.42 -5.51
C ILE A 55 -4.34 13.48 -6.10
N GLU A 56 -4.10 14.56 -5.37
CA GLU A 56 -3.22 15.61 -5.89
C GLU A 56 -1.78 15.11 -6.02
N SER A 57 -1.04 15.71 -6.94
CA SER A 57 0.34 15.34 -7.17
C SER A 57 1.19 15.55 -5.90
N GLY A 58 1.98 14.54 -5.54
CA GLY A 58 2.78 14.50 -4.31
C GLY A 58 2.00 14.11 -3.06
N GLN A 59 0.68 13.89 -3.14
CA GLN A 59 -0.11 13.46 -1.98
C GLN A 59 -0.17 11.95 -1.81
N LEU A 60 -0.31 11.56 -0.54
CA LEU A 60 -0.61 10.21 -0.11
C LEU A 60 -2.04 10.16 0.41
N GLU A 61 -2.84 9.24 -0.16
CA GLU A 61 -4.23 9.01 0.21
C GLU A 61 -4.40 7.61 0.80
N LEU A 62 -5.15 7.55 1.90
CA LEU A 62 -5.47 6.30 2.59
C LEU A 62 -6.74 5.69 2.00
N PHE A 63 -6.70 4.37 1.80
CA PHE A 63 -7.83 3.54 1.38
C PHE A 63 -8.09 2.47 2.45
N PRO A 64 -8.81 2.82 3.55
CA PRO A 64 -9.03 1.91 4.67
C PRO A 64 -9.76 0.63 4.29
N GLU A 65 -10.71 0.69 3.36
CA GLU A 65 -11.45 -0.47 2.84
C GLU A 65 -10.55 -1.49 2.14
N GLU A 66 -9.41 -1.04 1.61
CA GLU A 66 -8.40 -1.88 0.97
C GLU A 66 -7.21 -2.15 1.87
N CYS A 67 -7.25 -1.58 3.07
CA CYS A 67 -6.15 -1.60 4.00
C CYS A 67 -4.84 -1.23 3.33
N GLY A 68 -4.85 -0.14 2.55
CA GLY A 68 -3.71 0.32 1.80
C GLY A 68 -3.67 1.84 1.70
N PHE A 69 -2.62 2.34 1.08
CA PHE A 69 -2.46 3.74 0.73
C PHE A 69 -1.93 3.86 -0.69
N CYS A 70 -2.24 4.96 -1.35
CA CYS A 70 -1.68 5.28 -2.64
C CYS A 70 -1.02 6.65 -2.62
N SER A 71 0.14 6.77 -3.25
CA SER A 71 0.84 8.02 -3.45
C SER A 71 0.82 8.38 -4.94
N CYS A 72 0.48 9.62 -5.26
CA CYS A 72 0.55 10.15 -6.61
C CYS A 72 1.87 10.88 -6.82
N SER A 73 2.65 10.49 -7.83
CA SER A 73 3.92 11.12 -8.13
C SER A 73 3.75 12.46 -8.88
N PRO A 74 4.76 13.34 -8.86
CA PRO A 74 4.86 14.54 -9.73
C PRO A 74 4.67 14.29 -11.23
N GLU A 75 4.93 13.08 -11.69
CA GLU A 75 4.81 12.63 -13.08
C GLU A 75 3.39 12.11 -13.40
N GLY A 76 2.55 11.93 -12.37
CA GLY A 76 1.22 11.36 -12.47
C GLY A 76 1.19 9.83 -12.41
N ASP A 77 2.26 9.21 -11.92
CA ASP A 77 2.29 7.77 -11.64
C ASP A 77 1.72 7.50 -10.24
N LEU A 78 1.02 6.37 -10.09
CA LEU A 78 0.37 6.03 -8.83
C LEU A 78 1.06 4.82 -8.19
N MET A 79 1.53 4.95 -6.96
CA MET A 79 2.10 3.85 -6.19
C MET A 79 1.16 3.48 -5.05
N CYS A 80 0.54 2.31 -5.13
CA CYS A 80 -0.35 1.81 -4.08
C CYS A 80 0.32 0.69 -3.28
N CYS A 81 0.31 0.80 -1.96
CA CYS A 81 0.85 -0.18 -1.04
C CYS A 81 -0.25 -0.77 -0.18
N SER A 82 -0.26 -2.10 -0.04
CA SER A 82 -1.08 -2.79 0.96
C SER A 82 -0.42 -2.65 2.32
N MET A 83 -1.19 -2.35 3.36
CA MET A 83 -0.80 -2.42 4.77
C MET A 83 -1.25 -3.73 5.43
N LEU A 84 -1.94 -4.61 4.71
CA LEU A 84 -2.31 -5.93 5.21
C LEU A 84 -1.07 -6.80 5.36
N GLU A 85 -0.74 -7.12 6.60
CA GLU A 85 0.11 -8.24 6.94
C GLU A 85 -0.70 -9.53 6.83
N GLU A 86 -0.46 -10.30 5.78
CA GLU A 86 -1.09 -11.61 5.60
C GLU A 86 -0.40 -12.63 6.51
N ILE A 87 -1.16 -13.25 7.41
CA ILE A 87 -0.69 -14.37 8.21
C ILE A 87 -0.66 -15.63 7.35
N ASP A 88 0.46 -16.37 7.39
CA ASP A 88 0.55 -17.65 6.69
C ASP A 88 -0.29 -18.70 7.43
N ARG A 89 -1.48 -18.98 6.88
CA ARG A 89 -2.43 -19.96 7.43
C ARG A 89 -1.82 -21.36 7.57
N SER A 90 -0.77 -21.70 6.83
CA SER A 90 -0.08 -22.99 6.97
C SER A 90 0.69 -23.11 8.28
N THR A 91 1.05 -21.98 8.90
CA THR A 91 1.74 -21.94 10.19
C THR A 91 0.81 -21.78 11.38
N VAL A 92 -0.50 -21.66 11.14
CA VAL A 92 -1.51 -21.52 12.19
C VAL A 92 -1.85 -22.90 12.75
N PRO A 93 -1.74 -23.12 14.07
CA PRO A 93 -2.12 -24.38 14.71
C PRO A 93 -3.60 -24.74 14.49
N GLU A 94 -3.91 -26.04 14.54
CA GLU A 94 -5.28 -26.53 14.29
C GLU A 94 -6.30 -26.02 15.31
N ASP A 95 -5.91 -25.69 16.53
CA ASP A 95 -6.78 -25.13 17.58
C ASP A 95 -6.97 -23.61 17.44
N CYS A 96 -6.33 -22.99 16.45
CA CYS A 96 -6.31 -21.56 16.24
C CYS A 96 -6.89 -21.15 14.89
N THR A 97 -7.35 -19.91 14.81
CA THR A 97 -7.92 -19.31 13.59
C THR A 97 -7.47 -17.87 13.43
N VAL A 98 -7.45 -17.40 12.20
CA VAL A 98 -7.11 -16.01 11.88
C VAL A 98 -8.38 -15.17 11.89
N LYS A 99 -8.39 -14.11 12.71
CA LYS A 99 -9.45 -13.12 12.78
C LYS A 99 -8.96 -11.79 12.24
N GLN A 100 -9.77 -11.18 11.37
CA GLN A 100 -9.48 -9.86 10.82
C GLN A 100 -10.14 -8.78 11.67
N GLU A 101 -9.34 -7.79 12.08
CA GLU A 101 -9.78 -6.61 12.84
C GLU A 101 -9.31 -5.37 12.10
N GLY A 102 -10.19 -4.83 11.25
CA GLY A 102 -9.83 -3.78 10.30
C GLY A 102 -8.71 -4.27 9.37
N CYS A 103 -7.56 -3.58 9.43
CA CYS A 103 -6.39 -3.85 8.60
C CYS A 103 -5.30 -4.69 9.26
N LYS A 104 -5.63 -5.32 10.40
CA LYS A 104 -4.74 -6.23 11.12
C LYS A 104 -5.36 -7.61 11.20
N GLN A 105 -4.51 -8.62 11.10
CA GLN A 105 -4.90 -10.00 11.37
C GLN A 105 -4.35 -10.41 12.74
N ARG A 106 -5.16 -11.16 13.50
CA ARG A 106 -4.75 -11.77 14.76
C ARG A 106 -5.02 -13.26 14.71
N VAL A 107 -4.19 -14.03 15.39
CA VAL A 107 -4.45 -15.46 15.60
C VAL A 107 -5.09 -15.63 16.97
N VAL A 108 -6.29 -16.20 16.97
CA VAL A 108 -7.12 -16.40 18.16
C VAL A 108 -7.48 -17.87 18.29
N LEU A 109 -7.89 -18.31 19.49
CA LEU A 109 -8.34 -19.68 19.69
C LEU A 109 -9.66 -19.93 18.96
N LYS A 110 -9.83 -21.10 18.34
CA LYS A 110 -11.12 -21.52 17.75
C LYS A 110 -12.21 -21.67 18.81
N ALA A 111 -11.83 -22.12 20.01
CA ALA A 111 -12.76 -22.30 21.13
C ALA A 111 -13.22 -20.97 21.75
N ASP A 112 -12.40 -19.92 21.65
CA ASP A 112 -12.69 -18.61 22.21
C ASP A 112 -11.91 -17.52 21.44
N GLU A 113 -12.59 -16.90 20.48
CA GLU A 113 -11.99 -15.88 19.60
C GLU A 113 -11.59 -14.59 20.33
N THR A 114 -11.94 -14.43 21.61
CA THR A 114 -11.50 -13.29 22.42
C THR A 114 -10.10 -13.49 22.99
N LYS A 115 -9.60 -14.73 22.98
CA LYS A 115 -8.28 -15.09 23.52
C LYS A 115 -7.25 -15.21 22.41
N PRO A 116 -6.04 -14.63 22.60
CA PRO A 116 -4.94 -14.82 21.67
C PRO A 116 -4.51 -16.29 21.67
N CYS A 117 -4.18 -16.80 20.48
CA CYS A 117 -3.50 -18.08 20.35
C CYS A 117 -2.00 -17.89 20.63
N ILE A 118 -1.44 -18.68 21.56
CA ILE A 118 -0.02 -18.60 21.90
C ILE A 118 0.73 -19.56 20.96
N ALA A 119 1.05 -19.08 19.76
CA ALA A 119 1.87 -19.80 18.79
C ALA A 119 2.76 -18.84 18.01
N GLU A 120 3.96 -19.29 17.62
CA GLU A 120 4.80 -18.56 16.67
C GLU A 120 4.22 -18.74 15.27
N VAL A 121 3.69 -17.66 14.69
CA VAL A 121 3.03 -17.69 13.38
C VAL A 121 3.85 -16.85 12.41
N ALA A 122 4.11 -17.38 11.21
CA ALA A 122 4.85 -16.64 10.20
C ALA A 122 3.93 -15.61 9.53
N VAL A 123 4.47 -14.40 9.32
CA VAL A 123 3.84 -13.37 8.50
C VAL A 123 4.38 -13.51 7.07
N VAL A 124 3.48 -13.54 6.09
CA VAL A 124 3.84 -13.58 4.66
C VAL A 124 4.43 -12.24 4.25
N GLY A 125 5.74 -12.08 4.43
CA GLY A 125 6.49 -11.01 3.78
C GLY A 125 6.80 -11.42 2.34
N ARG A 126 5.98 -10.98 1.37
CA ARG A 126 6.39 -11.09 -0.04
C ARG A 126 7.51 -10.07 -0.29
N LYS A 127 8.70 -10.60 -0.53
CA LYS A 127 9.91 -9.85 -0.90
C LYS A 127 9.70 -8.96 -2.12
#